data_AF-A0A1I0RD50-F1
#
_entry.id   AF-A0A1I0RD50-F1
#
_cell.length_a   1.000
_cell.length_b   1.000
_cell.length_c   1.000
_cell.angle_alpha   90.00
_cell.angle_beta   90.00
_cell.angle_gamma   90.00
#
_symmetry.space_group_name_H-M   'P 1'
#
loop_
_entity.id
_entity.type
_entity.pdbx_description
1 polymer ?
#
loop_
_entity_poly.entity_id
_entity_poly.type
_entity_poly.pdbx_seq_one_letter_code
_entity_poly.pdbx_strand_id
1 'polypeptide(L)'
;MNENPNERQKVGLTINHRVLEDAKRTFKADQCKCLSDFTERALDYYIGYINSGRMTDYLSPTIMSSLKAVSDEGLARLSRLLFKLAVEIAVMNNLYAASLDISEEQVDELRNECQAEVRRTNGEFILNDAINWQRG
;
A
#
# COMPACT_ATOMS: atom_id res chain seq x y z
N MET A 1 -16.77 33.60 8.93
CA MET A 1 -15.75 34.37 9.66
C MET A 1 -14.52 34.40 8.78
N ASN A 2 -14.09 35.59 8.34
CA ASN A 2 -12.85 35.77 7.59
C ASN A 2 -11.68 35.66 8.57
N GLU A 3 -11.11 34.47 8.76
CA GLU A 3 -9.81 34.36 9.41
C GLU A 3 -8.73 34.73 8.39
N ASN A 4 -7.96 35.76 8.72
CA ASN A 4 -6.82 36.14 7.92
C ASN A 4 -5.71 35.09 8.16
N PRO A 5 -5.25 34.35 7.12
CA PRO A 5 -4.33 33.22 7.29
C PRO A 5 -2.92 33.59 7.81
N ASN A 6 -2.67 34.87 8.12
CA ASN A 6 -1.40 35.39 8.64
C ASN A 6 -1.53 36.07 10.02
N GLU A 7 -2.67 35.95 10.69
CA GLU A 7 -2.85 36.56 12.02
C GLU A 7 -2.09 35.74 13.09
N ARG A 8 -1.13 36.38 13.77
CA ARG A 8 -0.30 35.75 14.81
C ARG A 8 -0.63 36.30 16.19
N GLN A 9 -0.99 35.42 17.12
CA GLN A 9 -1.27 35.78 18.51
C GLN A 9 -0.10 35.41 19.43
N LYS A 10 0.31 36.32 20.31
CA LYS A 10 1.28 36.01 21.38
C LYS A 10 0.57 35.29 22.52
N VAL A 11 1.04 34.08 22.84
CA VAL A 11 0.53 33.26 23.94
C VAL A 11 1.65 33.02 24.95
N GLY A 12 1.36 33.19 26.24
CA GLY A 12 2.28 32.87 27.32
C GLY A 12 2.12 31.41 27.75
N LEU A 13 3.18 30.61 27.65
CA LEU A 13 3.19 29.19 28.04
C LEU A 13 4.43 28.89 28.88
N THR A 14 4.31 27.94 29.82
CA THR A 14 5.45 27.44 30.58
C THR A 14 5.98 26.18 29.91
N ILE A 15 7.24 26.19 29.51
CA ILE A 15 7.91 25.06 28.85
C ILE A 15 9.08 24.63 29.73
N ASN A 16 9.31 23.31 29.83
CA ASN A 16 10.45 22.77 30.56
C ASN A 16 11.77 23.32 29.99
N HIS A 17 12.68 23.76 30.86
CA HIS A 17 13.96 24.35 30.47
C HIS A 17 14.77 23.45 29.52
N ARG A 18 14.80 22.13 29.76
CA ARG A 18 15.51 21.16 28.91
C ARG A 18 14.92 21.14 27.50
N VAL A 19 13.60 21.06 27.39
CA VAL A 19 12.89 21.00 26.10
C VAL A 19 13.10 22.30 25.31
N LEU A 20 13.11 23.44 26.00
CA LEU A 20 13.38 24.74 25.38
C LEU A 20 14.81 24.84 24.83
N GLU A 21 15.80 24.35 25.59
CA GLU A 21 17.19 24.33 25.12
C GLU A 21 17.40 23.36 23.95
N ASP A 22 16.78 22.19 24.00
CA ASP A 22 16.80 21.23 22.89
C ASP A 22 16.14 21.81 21.64
N ALA A 23 15.00 22.50 21.79
CA ALA A 23 14.34 23.20 20.68
C ALA A 23 15.21 24.31 20.10
N LYS A 24 15.87 25.13 20.93
CA LYS A 24 16.80 26.20 20.46
C LYS A 24 18.01 25.65 19.72
N ARG A 25 18.53 24.49 20.14
CA ARG A 25 19.65 23.82 19.46
C ARG A 25 19.21 23.24 18.11
N THR A 26 18.07 22.57 18.10
CA THR A 26 17.54 21.84 16.93
C THR A 26 17.01 22.79 15.87
N PHE A 27 16.31 23.86 16.26
CA PHE A 27 15.80 24.87 15.34
C PHE A 27 16.90 25.52 14.49
N LYS A 28 18.11 25.70 15.05
CA LYS A 28 19.27 26.24 14.31
C LYS A 28 19.84 25.26 13.29
N ALA A 29 19.60 23.97 13.46
CA ALA A 29 20.04 22.91 12.55
C ALA A 29 19.02 22.65 11.43
N ASP A 30 17.78 23.13 11.59
CA ASP A 30 16.69 22.98 10.64
C ASP A 30 16.52 24.27 9.80
N GLN A 31 15.84 24.19 8.64
CA GLN A 31 15.57 25.33 7.74
C GLN A 31 14.50 26.30 8.27
N CYS A 32 14.17 26.24 9.56
CA CYS A 32 13.15 27.09 10.14
C CYS A 32 13.69 28.52 10.32
N LYS A 33 12.81 29.54 10.25
CA LYS A 33 13.22 30.97 10.27
C LYS A 33 13.35 31.57 11.67
N CYS A 34 12.53 31.11 12.61
CA CYS A 34 12.63 31.49 14.02
C CYS A 34 12.08 30.40 14.94
N LEU A 35 12.38 30.47 16.24
CA LEU A 35 11.88 29.51 17.23
C LEU A 35 10.34 29.40 17.21
N SER A 36 9.64 30.48 16.86
CA SER A 36 8.18 30.47 16.69
C SER A 36 7.72 29.56 15.54
N ASP A 37 8.42 29.59 14.41
CA ASP A 37 8.14 28.73 13.23
C ASP A 37 8.39 27.25 13.56
N PHE A 38 9.46 26.97 14.31
CA PHE A 38 9.71 25.63 14.84
C PHE A 38 8.60 25.14 15.76
N THR A 39 8.15 25.98 16.70
CA THR A 39 7.09 25.60 17.64
C THR A 39 5.75 25.45 16.95
N GLU A 40 5.46 26.27 15.93
CA GLU A 40 4.24 26.18 15.12
C GLU A 40 4.18 24.84 14.37
N ARG A 41 5.26 24.46 13.68
CA ARG A 41 5.36 23.15 13.02
C ARG A 41 5.27 21.97 13.99
N ALA A 42 5.89 22.08 15.16
CA ALA A 42 5.82 21.04 16.18
C ALA A 42 4.40 20.89 16.75
N LEU A 43 3.67 21.99 16.91
CA LEU A 43 2.27 21.99 17.32
C LEU A 43 1.37 21.42 16.22
N ASP A 44 1.53 21.87 14.97
CA ASP A 44 0.78 21.32 13.84
C ASP A 44 1.00 19.81 13.70
N TYR A 45 2.23 19.36 13.87
CA TYR A 45 2.57 17.94 13.91
C TYR A 45 1.82 17.21 15.02
N TYR A 46 1.82 17.75 16.25
CA TYR A 46 1.18 17.10 17.39
C TYR A 46 -0.36 17.15 17.31
N ILE A 47 -0.92 18.23 16.79
CA ILE A 47 -2.36 18.36 16.48
C ILE A 47 -2.74 17.35 15.40
N GLY A 48 -1.93 17.23 14.34
CA GLY A 48 -2.09 16.22 13.30
C GLY A 48 -2.06 14.80 13.86
N TYR A 49 -1.15 14.52 14.79
CA TYR A 49 -1.05 13.24 15.52
C TYR A 49 -2.31 12.94 16.36
N ILE A 50 -2.87 13.94 17.06
CA ILE A 50 -4.09 13.75 17.84
C ILE A 50 -5.31 13.54 16.93
N ASN A 51 -5.43 14.36 15.88
CA ASN A 51 -6.56 14.32 14.95
C ASN A 51 -6.59 13.08 14.07
N SER A 52 -5.45 12.40 13.86
CA SER A 52 -5.39 11.14 13.11
C SER A 52 -5.90 9.91 13.90
N GLY A 53 -6.44 10.11 15.11
CA GLY A 53 -7.39 9.19 15.76
C GLY A 53 -7.07 7.70 15.61
N ARG A 54 -6.00 7.23 16.27
CA ARG A 54 -5.61 5.80 16.28
C ARG A 54 -5.32 5.19 14.90
N MET A 55 -4.30 5.68 14.21
CA MET A 55 -3.50 4.80 13.39
C MET A 55 -2.02 5.19 13.51
N THR A 56 -1.19 4.19 13.72
CA THR A 56 0.23 4.18 14.08
C THR A 56 1.20 4.78 13.05
N ASP A 57 0.76 5.67 12.15
CA ASP A 57 1.56 6.09 11.00
C ASP A 57 1.74 7.61 10.94
N TYR A 58 2.73 8.10 11.67
CA TYR A 58 3.39 9.38 11.34
C TYR A 58 4.80 9.09 10.82
N LEU A 59 4.88 8.22 9.80
CA LEU A 59 6.06 8.11 8.95
C LEU A 59 6.12 9.40 8.11
N SER A 60 7.29 10.05 8.08
CA SER A 60 7.51 11.27 7.29
C SER A 60 6.86 11.17 5.90
N PRO A 61 6.25 12.25 5.37
CA PRO A 61 5.68 12.24 4.01
C PRO A 61 6.63 11.67 2.93
N THR A 62 7.95 11.82 3.12
CA THR A 62 8.99 11.22 2.27
C THR A 62 9.04 9.69 2.36
N ILE A 63 8.82 9.11 3.54
CA ILE A 63 8.77 7.67 3.74
C ILE A 63 7.49 7.10 3.15
N MET A 64 6.35 7.78 3.35
CA MET A 64 5.07 7.38 2.75
C MET A 64 5.14 7.43 1.21
N SER A 65 5.72 8.49 0.64
CA SER A 65 5.88 8.59 -0.82
C SER A 65 6.82 7.52 -1.38
N SER A 66 7.90 7.20 -0.66
CA SER A 66 8.83 6.12 -1.05
C SER A 66 8.15 4.75 -0.98
N LEU A 67 7.38 4.48 0.08
CA LEU A 67 6.63 3.23 0.23
C LEU A 67 5.58 3.10 -0.87
N LYS A 68 4.85 4.18 -1.16
CA LYS A 68 3.90 4.22 -2.27
C LYS A 68 4.60 3.98 -3.61
N ALA A 69 5.75 4.61 -3.85
CA ALA A 69 6.51 4.41 -5.08
C ALA A 69 6.99 2.96 -5.24
N VAL A 70 7.50 2.32 -4.17
CA VAL A 70 7.90 0.91 -4.19
C VAL A 70 6.69 0.00 -4.43
N SER A 71 5.56 0.29 -3.80
CA SER A 71 4.31 -0.46 -4.03
C SER A 71 3.83 -0.31 -5.47
N ASP A 72 3.77 0.92 -6.00
CA ASP A 72 3.32 1.22 -7.35
C ASP A 72 4.27 0.59 -8.39
N GLU A 73 5.59 0.60 -8.15
CA GLU A 73 6.57 -0.11 -8.97
C GLU A 73 6.37 -1.63 -8.91
N GLY A 74 6.10 -2.18 -7.72
CA GLY A 74 5.79 -3.58 -7.51
C GLY A 74 4.54 -4.01 -8.28
N LEU A 75 3.46 -3.24 -8.18
CA LEU A 75 2.21 -3.47 -8.91
C LEU A 75 2.44 -3.36 -10.42
N ALA A 76 3.19 -2.37 -10.90
CA ALA A 76 3.52 -2.26 -12.32
C ALA A 76 4.35 -3.45 -12.82
N ARG A 77 5.28 -3.95 -12.02
CA ARG A 77 6.06 -5.17 -12.34
C ARG A 77 5.17 -6.41 -12.36
N LEU A 78 4.29 -6.58 -11.38
CA LEU A 78 3.33 -7.68 -11.32
C LEU A 78 2.41 -7.66 -12.53
N SER A 79 1.84 -6.52 -12.91
CA SER A 79 1.00 -6.39 -14.11
C SER A 79 1.73 -6.83 -15.39
N ARG A 80 3.01 -6.45 -15.56
CA ARG A 80 3.82 -6.90 -16.70
C ARG A 80 4.09 -8.41 -16.67
N LEU A 81 4.33 -8.99 -15.50
CA LEU A 81 4.55 -10.43 -15.36
C LEU A 81 3.26 -11.23 -15.61
N LEU A 82 2.13 -10.77 -15.06
CA LEU A 82 0.81 -11.36 -15.29
C LEU A 82 0.44 -11.31 -16.77
N PHE A 83 0.75 -10.22 -17.47
CA PHE A 83 0.54 -10.13 -18.92
C PHE A 83 1.37 -11.18 -19.68
N LYS A 84 2.67 -11.29 -19.39
CA LYS A 84 3.52 -12.32 -20.02
C LYS A 84 3.00 -13.73 -19.73
N LEU A 85 2.63 -14.01 -18.49
CA LEU A 85 2.05 -15.30 -18.11
C LEU A 85 0.73 -15.57 -18.84
N ALA A 86 -0.15 -14.57 -18.96
CA ALA A 86 -1.40 -14.71 -19.71
C ALA A 86 -1.17 -15.04 -21.18
N VAL A 87 -0.15 -14.44 -21.81
CA VAL A 87 0.25 -14.77 -23.19
C VAL A 87 0.69 -16.23 -23.29
N GLU A 88 1.57 -16.71 -22.39
CA GLU A 88 2.03 -18.10 -22.41
C GLU A 88 0.88 -19.10 -22.13
N ILE A 89 -0.04 -18.78 -21.21
CA ILE A 89 -1.24 -19.59 -20.95
C ILE A 89 -2.14 -19.64 -22.20
N ALA A 90 -2.33 -18.51 -22.89
CA ALA A 90 -3.12 -18.48 -24.11
C ALA A 90 -2.50 -19.34 -25.23
N VAL A 91 -1.17 -19.28 -25.40
CA VAL A 91 -0.44 -20.14 -26.34
C VAL A 91 -0.63 -21.61 -25.96
N MET A 92 -0.44 -21.97 -24.68
CA MET A 92 -0.62 -23.34 -24.19
C MET A 92 -2.05 -23.85 -24.41
N ASN A 93 -3.07 -23.03 -24.14
CA ASN A 93 -4.47 -23.39 -24.38
C ASN A 93 -4.75 -23.64 -25.87
N ASN A 94 -4.20 -22.81 -26.78
CA ASN A 94 -4.33 -23.03 -28.22
C ASN A 94 -3.63 -24.32 -28.68
N LEU A 95 -2.46 -24.64 -28.11
CA LEU A 95 -1.76 -25.88 -28.38
C LEU A 95 -2.59 -27.10 -27.93
N TYR A 96 -3.21 -27.05 -26.76
CA TYR A 96 -4.11 -28.11 -26.30
C TYR A 96 -5.35 -28.25 -27.16
N ALA A 97 -6.04 -27.14 -27.49
CA ALA A 97 -7.21 -27.17 -28.35
C ALA A 97 -6.91 -27.70 -29.76
N ALA A 98 -5.70 -27.48 -30.28
CA ALA A 98 -5.27 -28.03 -31.57
C ALA A 98 -4.84 -29.50 -31.49
N SER A 99 -4.36 -29.96 -30.32
CA SER A 99 -3.78 -31.30 -30.15
C SER A 99 -4.76 -32.32 -29.58
N LEU A 100 -5.80 -31.85 -28.88
CA LEU A 100 -6.75 -32.65 -28.15
C LEU A 100 -8.16 -32.34 -28.65
N ASP A 101 -8.98 -33.37 -28.86
CA ASP A 101 -10.39 -33.23 -29.24
C ASP A 101 -11.23 -32.91 -27.99
N ILE A 102 -11.07 -31.69 -27.49
CA ILE A 102 -11.77 -31.19 -26.28
C ILE A 102 -12.94 -30.33 -26.72
N SER A 103 -14.14 -30.65 -26.24
CA SER A 103 -15.34 -29.83 -26.48
C SER A 103 -15.37 -28.59 -25.57
N GLU A 104 -16.08 -27.54 -26.00
CA GLU A 104 -16.29 -26.33 -25.18
C GLU A 104 -16.96 -26.66 -23.83
N GLU A 105 -17.90 -27.61 -23.83
CA GLU A 105 -18.60 -28.08 -22.62
C GLU A 105 -17.64 -28.69 -21.59
N GLN A 106 -16.67 -29.51 -22.03
CA GLN A 106 -15.65 -30.10 -21.15
C GLN A 106 -14.75 -29.03 -20.51
N VAL A 107 -14.41 -27.98 -21.26
CA VAL A 107 -13.59 -26.87 -20.73
C VAL A 107 -14.37 -26.08 -19.69
N ASP A 108 -15.65 -25.82 -19.94
CA ASP A 108 -16.50 -25.06 -19.03
C ASP A 108 -16.78 -25.82 -17.74
N GLU A 109 -17.03 -27.13 -17.82
CA GLU A 109 -17.18 -28.00 -16.65
C GLU A 109 -15.91 -27.99 -15.79
N LEU A 110 -14.75 -28.27 -16.40
CA LEU A 110 -13.46 -28.22 -15.71
C LEU A 110 -13.20 -26.85 -15.07
N ARG A 111 -13.56 -25.75 -15.76
CA ARG A 111 -13.38 -24.40 -15.23
C ARG A 111 -14.26 -24.14 -14.01
N ASN A 112 -15.53 -24.56 -14.05
CA ASN A 112 -16.46 -24.38 -12.94
C ASN A 112 -15.98 -25.10 -11.68
N GLU A 113 -15.47 -26.32 -11.84
CA GLU A 113 -14.94 -27.10 -10.73
C GLU A 113 -13.64 -26.54 -10.18
N CYS A 114 -12.68 -26.17 -11.05
CA CYS A 114 -11.47 -25.47 -10.63
C CYS A 114 -11.80 -24.20 -9.84
N GLN A 115 -12.80 -23.43 -10.27
CA GLN A 115 -13.26 -22.24 -9.54
C GLN A 115 -13.87 -22.59 -8.18
N ALA A 116 -14.71 -23.62 -8.11
CA ALA A 116 -15.31 -24.08 -6.85
C ALA A 116 -14.23 -24.53 -5.86
N GLU A 117 -13.23 -25.24 -6.35
CA GLU A 117 -12.14 -25.77 -5.53
C GLU A 117 -11.21 -24.67 -5.03
N VAL A 118 -10.84 -23.72 -5.87
CA VAL A 118 -10.06 -22.53 -5.47
C VAL A 118 -10.83 -21.71 -4.43
N ARG A 119 -12.15 -21.57 -4.56
CA ARG A 119 -13.00 -20.91 -3.55
C ARG A 119 -13.02 -21.68 -2.23
N ARG A 120 -13.13 -23.01 -2.29
CA ARG A 120 -13.15 -23.90 -1.11
C ARG A 120 -11.82 -23.89 -0.35
N THR A 121 -10.71 -23.82 -1.08
CA THR A 121 -9.33 -23.88 -0.56
C THR A 121 -8.69 -22.51 -0.34
N ASN A 122 -9.41 -21.41 -0.59
CA ASN A 122 -8.90 -20.04 -0.50
C ASN A 122 -7.61 -19.82 -1.32
N GLY A 123 -7.52 -20.46 -2.49
CA GLY A 123 -6.35 -20.37 -3.38
C GLY A 123 -5.30 -21.47 -3.20
N GLU A 124 -5.43 -22.34 -2.21
CA GLU A 124 -4.53 -23.49 -2.01
C GLU A 124 -4.99 -24.70 -2.84
N PHE A 125 -4.73 -24.67 -4.15
CA PHE A 125 -4.98 -25.80 -5.04
C PHE A 125 -3.66 -26.40 -5.52
N ILE A 126 -3.41 -27.67 -5.19
CA ILE A 126 -2.15 -28.35 -5.56
C ILE A 126 -2.38 -29.42 -6.63
N LEU A 127 -1.31 -29.79 -7.33
CA LEU A 127 -1.36 -30.76 -8.43
C LEU A 127 -1.95 -32.12 -8.03
N ASN A 128 -1.73 -32.55 -6.78
CA ASN A 128 -2.29 -33.81 -6.29
C ASN A 128 -3.82 -33.78 -6.28
N ASP A 129 -4.44 -32.63 -6.00
CA ASP A 129 -5.89 -32.48 -6.01
C ASP A 129 -6.43 -32.63 -7.44
N ALA A 130 -5.75 -32.02 -8.41
CA ALA A 130 -6.06 -32.18 -9.83
C ALA A 130 -5.90 -33.64 -10.31
N ILE A 131 -4.84 -34.34 -9.88
CA ILE A 131 -4.61 -35.76 -10.24
C ILE A 131 -5.70 -36.66 -9.68
N ASN A 132 -6.10 -36.46 -8.42
CA ASN A 132 -7.16 -37.24 -7.79
C ASN A 132 -8.47 -37.08 -8.56
N TRP A 133 -8.81 -35.86 -8.96
CA TRP A 133 -10.00 -35.59 -9.76
C TRP A 133 -9.98 -36.30 -11.12
N GLN A 134 -8.89 -36.20 -11.88
CA GLN A 134 -8.78 -36.82 -13.21
C GLN A 134 -8.89 -38.37 -13.18
N ARG A 135 -8.70 -38.98 -12.00
CA ARG A 135 -8.74 -40.44 -11.83
C ARG A 135 -10.10 -40.97 -11.38
N GLY A 136 -11.05 -40.10 -11.02
CA GLY A 136 -12.36 -40.47 -10.46
C GLY A 136 -12.29 -40.71 -8.96
#